data_AF-A0A3M3AJ22-F1
#
_entry.id   AF-A0A3M3AJ22-F1
#
_cell.length_a   1.000
_cell.length_b   1.000
_cell.length_c   1.000
_cell.angle_alpha   90.00
_cell.angle_beta   90.00
_cell.angle_gamma   90.00
#
_symmetry.space_group_name_H-M   'P 1'
#
loop_
_entity.id
_entity.type
_entity.pdbx_description
1 polymer ?
#
loop_
_entity_poly.entity_id
_entity_poly.type
_entity_poly.pdbx_seq_one_letter_code
_entity_poly.pdbx_strand_id
1 'polypeptide(L)'
;MSGEGLMLISELPVLVGARFDLCLKMPNGNIGQSIDLSAKCLWSHEDETPGSYDSGFELSQVSTEYLAFVQLLREYFCFYPFYEASA
;
A
#
# COMPACT_ATOMS: atom_id res chain seq x y z
N MET A 1 -0.05 -4.85 1.00
CA MET A 1 0.70 -4.23 -0.12
C MET A 1 1.61 -5.27 -0.74
N SER A 2 1.65 -5.36 -2.07
CA SER A 2 2.56 -6.24 -2.83
C SER A 2 3.42 -5.39 -3.78
N GLY A 3 4.38 -6.01 -4.46
CA GLY A 3 5.22 -5.31 -5.45
C GLY A 3 4.44 -4.78 -6.67
N GLU A 4 3.23 -5.27 -6.92
CA GLU A 4 2.44 -4.96 -8.12
C GLU A 4 1.12 -4.25 -7.79
N GLY A 5 0.77 -4.10 -6.51
CA GLY A 5 -0.50 -3.54 -6.11
C GLY A 5 -0.59 -3.20 -4.63
N LEU A 6 -1.63 -2.44 -4.31
CA LEU A 6 -1.90 -1.96 -2.96
C LEU A 6 -3.40 -1.96 -2.67
N MET A 7 -3.72 -1.93 -1.38
CA MET A 7 -5.09 -1.83 -0.89
C MET A 7 -5.24 -0.50 -0.17
N LEU A 8 -6.34 0.21 -0.41
CA LEU A 8 -6.71 1.43 0.28
C LEU A 8 -8.03 1.23 1.01
N ILE A 9 -8.14 1.87 2.17
CA ILE A 9 -9.37 1.97 2.95
C ILE A 9 -9.89 3.40 2.77
N SER A 10 -11.16 3.57 2.44
CA SER A 10 -11.79 4.88 2.23
C SER A 10 -13.22 4.93 2.76
N GLU A 11 -13.72 6.12 3.08
CA GLU A 11 -15.11 6.32 3.54
C GLU A 11 -16.14 6.22 2.40
N LEU A 12 -15.66 6.29 1.15
CA LEU A 12 -16.48 6.23 -0.04
C LEU A 12 -16.01 5.08 -0.96
N PRO A 13 -16.94 4.45 -1.70
CA PRO A 13 -16.58 3.45 -2.69
C PRO A 13 -15.75 4.08 -3.82
N VAL A 14 -14.74 3.35 -4.27
CA VAL A 14 -13.88 3.75 -5.39
C VAL A 14 -14.43 3.16 -6.69
N LEU A 15 -14.41 3.95 -7.76
CA LEU A 15 -14.87 3.51 -9.07
C LEU A 15 -13.98 2.37 -9.62
N VAL A 16 -14.55 1.17 -9.68
CA VAL A 16 -13.90 -0.02 -10.25
C VAL A 16 -13.66 0.14 -11.75
N GLY A 17 -12.49 -0.27 -12.22
CA GLY A 17 -12.07 -0.19 -13.61
C GLY A 17 -11.42 1.14 -14.02
N ALA A 18 -11.58 2.20 -13.21
CA ALA A 18 -10.96 3.49 -13.45
C ALA A 18 -9.48 3.50 -13.04
N ARG A 19 -8.72 4.38 -13.69
CA ARG A 19 -7.33 4.69 -13.33
C ARG A 19 -7.28 5.95 -12.49
N PHE A 20 -6.41 5.92 -11.48
CA PHE A 20 -6.22 6.99 -10.54
C PHE A 20 -4.74 7.31 -10.43
N ASP A 21 -4.44 8.59 -10.26
CA ASP A 21 -3.15 9.07 -9.80
C ASP A 21 -3.22 9.20 -8.28
N LEU A 22 -2.37 8.45 -7.59
CA LEU A 22 -2.33 8.30 -6.14
C LEU A 22 -1.02 8.86 -5.60
N CYS A 23 -1.04 9.37 -4.38
CA CYS A 23 0.12 9.92 -3.71
C CYS A 23 0.27 9.30 -2.31
N LEU A 24 1.29 8.47 -2.11
CA LEU A 24 1.61 7.88 -0.81
C LEU A 24 2.44 8.87 0.00
N LYS A 25 2.00 9.19 1.22
CA LYS A 25 2.71 10.05 2.16
C LYS A 25 3.32 9.23 3.28
N MET A 26 4.61 9.44 3.55
CA MET A 26 5.32 8.73 4.61
C MET A 26 5.02 9.33 6.00
N PRO A 27 4.78 8.50 7.03
CA PRO A 27 4.39 8.98 8.36
C PRO A 27 5.45 9.86 9.07
N ASN A 28 6.73 9.73 8.70
CA ASN A 28 7.85 10.47 9.33
C ASN A 28 8.75 11.23 8.33
N GLY A 29 8.34 11.39 7.08
CA GLY A 29 9.16 12.08 6.08
C GLY A 29 9.22 13.58 6.38
N ASN A 30 10.41 14.19 6.23
CA ASN A 30 10.47 15.63 5.95
C ASN A 30 9.44 15.95 4.86
N ILE A 31 8.66 17.01 5.05
CA ILE A 31 7.65 17.51 4.11
C ILE A 31 8.23 17.40 2.68
N GLY A 32 7.78 16.41 1.88
CA GLY A 32 8.23 16.24 0.49
C GLY A 32 8.59 14.83 -0.01
N GLN A 33 8.75 13.80 0.84
CA GLN A 33 8.92 12.42 0.34
C GLN A 33 7.56 11.74 0.12
N SER A 34 6.89 12.10 -0.97
CA SER A 34 5.74 11.37 -1.49
C SER A 34 6.17 10.39 -2.58
N ILE A 35 5.41 9.30 -2.73
CA ILE A 35 5.52 8.40 -3.87
C ILE A 35 4.26 8.55 -4.71
N ASP A 36 4.40 9.06 -5.92
CA ASP A 36 3.30 9.16 -6.87
C ASP A 36 3.17 7.84 -7.63
N LEU A 37 1.93 7.38 -7.77
CA LEU A 37 1.58 6.10 -8.37
C LEU A 37 0.43 6.30 -9.36
N SER A 38 0.46 5.59 -10.47
CA SER A 38 -0.72 5.45 -11.33
C SER A 38 -1.25 4.03 -11.19
N ALA A 39 -2.53 3.86 -10.86
CA ALA A 39 -3.08 2.55 -10.53
C ALA A 39 -4.53 2.40 -10.98
N LYS A 40 -4.93 1.18 -11.34
CA LYS A 40 -6.30 0.82 -11.70
C LYS A 40 -7.00 0.16 -10.52
N CYS A 41 -8.18 0.65 -10.17
CA CYS A 41 -9.03 -0.01 -9.18
C CYS A 41 -9.61 -1.30 -9.78
N LEU A 42 -9.39 -2.44 -9.12
CA LEU A 42 -9.87 -3.75 -9.55
C LEU A 42 -11.18 -4.15 -8.85
N TRP A 43 -11.35 -3.73 -7.60
CA TRP A 43 -12.51 -4.03 -6.78
C TRP A 43 -12.65 -2.98 -5.68
N SER A 44 -13.88 -2.79 -5.21
CA SER A 44 -14.20 -1.92 -4.08
C SER A 44 -15.40 -2.53 -3.34
N HIS A 45 -15.24 -2.82 -2.05
CA HIS A 45 -16.22 -3.51 -1.23
C HIS A 45 -16.35 -2.80 0.12
N GLU A 46 -17.57 -2.74 0.65
CA GLU A 46 -17.76 -2.30 2.03
C GLU A 46 -17.11 -3.33 2.97
N ASP A 47 -16.31 -2.85 3.91
CA ASP A 47 -15.66 -3.64 4.94
C ASP A 47 -16.66 -4.00 6.06
N GLU A 48 -16.27 -4.86 7.01
CA GLU A 48 -17.06 -5.19 8.20
C GLU A 48 -17.37 -3.95 9.05
N THR A 49 -16.55 -2.89 8.95
CA THR A 49 -16.81 -1.60 9.56
C THR A 49 -17.75 -0.77 8.69
N PRO A 50 -19.01 -0.48 9.11
CA PRO A 50 -19.96 0.26 8.28
C PRO A 50 -19.41 1.64 7.90
N GLY A 51 -19.53 1.98 6.62
CA GLY A 51 -19.00 3.23 6.07
C GLY A 51 -17.51 3.22 5.74
N SER A 52 -16.81 2.09 5.91
CA SER A 52 -15.46 1.88 5.39
C SER A 52 -15.51 0.97 4.16
N TYR A 53 -14.71 1.30 3.15
CA TYR A 53 -14.60 0.52 1.92
C TYR A 53 -13.15 0.13 1.69
N ASP A 54 -12.91 -1.16 1.51
CA ASP A 54 -11.65 -1.68 1.03
C ASP A 54 -11.65 -1.64 -0.50
N SER A 55 -10.55 -1.15 -1.08
CA SER A 55 -10.37 -1.09 -2.52
C SER A 55 -8.98 -1.58 -2.93
N GLY A 56 -8.94 -2.52 -3.87
CA GLY A 56 -7.70 -3.09 -4.39
C GLY A 56 -7.27 -2.44 -5.70
N PHE A 57 -6.00 -2.10 -5.78
CA PHE A 57 -5.40 -1.43 -6.93
C PHE A 57 -4.25 -2.23 -7.51
N GLU A 58 -4.22 -2.32 -8.83
CA GLU A 58 -3.08 -2.78 -9.62
C GLU A 58 -2.30 -1.56 -10.13
N LEU A 59 -0.98 -1.57 -9.96
CA LEU A 59 -0.12 -0.49 -10.46
C LEU A 59 -0.01 -0.56 -11.98
N SER A 60 -0.24 0.59 -12.63
CA SER A 60 -0.01 0.74 -14.08
C SER A 60 1.48 0.63 -14.42
N GLN A 61 2.35 1.08 -13.50
CA GLN A 61 3.80 0.98 -13.57
C GLN A 61 4.37 0.83 -12.17
N VAL A 62 5.39 -0.02 -12.03
CA VAL A 62 6.08 -0.26 -10.76
C VAL A 62 7.37 0.55 -10.75
N SER A 63 7.48 1.52 -9.85
CA SER A 63 8.67 2.34 -9.68
C SER A 63 9.65 1.72 -8.67
N THR A 64 10.93 2.06 -8.79
CA THR A 64 11.97 1.66 -7.84
C THR A 64 11.71 2.17 -6.43
N GLU A 65 11.15 3.37 -6.32
CA GLU A 65 10.77 4.02 -5.07
C GLU A 65 9.66 3.22 -4.36
N TYR A 66 8.66 2.78 -5.13
CA TYR A 66 7.60 1.93 -4.60
C TYR A 66 8.13 0.57 -4.13
N LEU A 67 8.99 -0.08 -4.91
CA LEU A 67 9.59 -1.35 -4.53
C LEU A 67 10.45 -1.24 -3.27
N ALA A 68 11.25 -0.18 -3.15
CA ALA A 68 12.03 0.09 -1.95
C ALA A 68 11.12 0.28 -0.73
N PHE A 69 9.99 0.97 -0.90
CA PHE A 69 9.00 1.13 0.16
C PHE A 69 8.34 -0.20 0.57
N VAL A 70 7.93 -1.03 -0.40
CA VAL A 70 7.39 -2.36 -0.12
C VAL A 70 8.41 -3.22 0.63
N GLN A 71 9.68 -3.16 0.24
CA GLN A 71 10.76 -3.89 0.93
C GLN A 71 10.94 -3.39 2.37
N LEU A 72 10.92 -2.07 2.60
CA LEU A 72 10.98 -1.49 3.93
C LEU A 72 9.84 -1.98 4.83
N LEU A 73 8.61 -2.00 4.31
CA LEU A 73 7.46 -2.51 5.05
C LEU A 73 7.64 -4.01 5.38
N ARG A 74 8.13 -4.81 4.42
CA ARG A 74 8.40 -6.23 4.67
C ARG A 74 9.43 -6.40 5.78
N GLU A 75 10.52 -5.66 5.76
CA GLU A 75 11.54 -5.72 6.81
C GLU A 75 11.01 -5.28 8.18
N TYR A 76 10.15 -4.25 8.21
CA TYR A 76 9.55 -3.75 9.44
C TYR A 76 8.56 -4.74 10.07
N PHE A 77 7.70 -5.38 9.25
CA PHE A 77 6.66 -6.30 9.73
C PHE A 77 7.11 -7.76 9.82
N CYS A 78 8.29 -8.12 9.29
CA CYS A 78 8.86 -9.44 9.49
C CYS A 78 9.43 -9.57 10.91
N PHE A 79 8.94 -10.56 11.64
CA PHE A 79 9.55 -11.00 12.89
C PHE A 79 10.70 -11.95 12.56
N TYR A 80 11.94 -11.50 12.74
CA TYR A 80 13.09 -12.41 12.72
C TYR A 80 13.13 -13.16 14.05
N PRO A 81 13.16 -14.50 14.06
CA PRO A 81 13.41 -15.23 15.29
C PRO A 81 14.78 -14.83 15.80
N PHE A 82 14.83 -14.24 16.99
CA PHE A 82 16.07 -14.20 17.76
C PHE A 82 16.43 -15.66 18.01
N TYR A 83 17.47 -16.16 17.33
CA TYR A 83 18.15 -17.36 17.80
C TYR A 83 18.69 -17.02 19.18
N GLU A 84 18.01 -17.51 20.22
CA GLU A 84 18.59 -17.51 21.56
C GLU A 84 19.93 -18.24 21.48
N ALA A 85 20.93 -17.56 22.03
CA ALA A 85 22.31 -17.94 22.01
C ALA A 85 22.50 -19.38 22.50
N SER A 86 23.33 -20.12 21.78
CA SER A 86 24.06 -21.25 22.33
C SER A 86 24.72 -20.85 23.66
N ALA A 87 24.29 -21.50 24.74
CA ALA A 87 25.01 -21.63 26.00
C ALA A 87 24.76 -23.04 26.56
#